data_AF-A0A2H0Z6Z4-F1
#
_entry.id   AF-A0A2H0Z6Z4-F1
#
_cell.length_a   1.000
_cell.length_b   1.000
_cell.length_c   1.000
_cell.angle_alpha   90.00
_cell.angle_beta   90.00
_cell.angle_gamma   90.00
#
_symmetry.space_group_name_H-M   'P 1'
#
loop_
_entity.id
_entity.type
_entity.pdbx_description
1 polymer ?
#
loop_
_entity_poly.entity_id
_entity_poly.type
_entity_poly.pdbx_seq_one_letter_code
_entity_poly.pdbx_strand_id
1 'polypeptide(L)'
;MFVVPLYAEQPDVTLLKIKEHKTVIESAAKYFEINPKHLKAIIYVERTLNYNWEDDALDIPLAEGGFNSSIGFCQVKMKTAYWIEVQLNDSKSNYFPGKKYSGLLKVNKSPEAIIKKLQNDSLNIYYAAAYLRIMQSRWSKANSSIDNKPEILGTLYSTGLFNIDGSERKPRNNPETNSFGKKVLEACGEFK
;
A
#
# COMPACT_ATOMS: atom_id res chain seq x y z
N MET A 1 -8.20 -34.78 6.27
CA MET A 1 -7.04 -34.02 6.75
C MET A 1 -7.20 -32.59 6.24
N PHE A 2 -7.64 -31.68 7.11
CA PHE A 2 -7.80 -30.27 6.72
C PHE A 2 -6.40 -29.65 6.67
N VAL A 3 -5.96 -29.27 5.48
CA VAL A 3 -4.74 -28.46 5.33
C VAL A 3 -5.11 -27.07 5.80
N VAL A 4 -4.74 -26.74 7.04
CA VAL A 4 -4.83 -25.37 7.54
C VAL A 4 -3.84 -24.55 6.71
N PRO A 5 -4.26 -23.49 6.00
CA PRO A 5 -3.33 -22.64 5.29
C PRO A 5 -2.31 -22.09 6.29
N LEU A 6 -1.02 -22.16 5.96
CA LEU A 6 0.01 -21.49 6.75
C LEU A 6 -0.15 -19.99 6.51
N TYR A 7 -0.91 -19.33 7.38
CA TYR A 7 -1.00 -17.87 7.40
C TYR A 7 0.23 -17.32 8.08
N ALA A 8 0.72 -16.21 7.55
CA ALA A 8 1.89 -15.55 8.06
C ALA A 8 1.56 -14.83 9.40
N GLU A 9 0.37 -14.21 9.48
CA GLU A 9 -0.32 -13.83 10.71
C GLU A 9 -1.74 -14.42 10.72
N GLN A 10 -2.19 -14.93 11.87
CA GLN A 10 -3.55 -15.47 12.01
C GLN A 10 -4.60 -14.39 11.68
N PRO A 11 -5.64 -14.69 10.87
CA PRO A 11 -6.71 -13.76 10.51
C PRO A 11 -7.28 -12.92 11.65
N ASP A 12 -7.59 -13.56 12.79
CA ASP A 12 -8.20 -12.87 13.95
C ASP A 12 -7.26 -11.82 14.57
N VAL A 13 -5.95 -12.09 14.59
CA VAL A 13 -4.94 -11.15 15.07
C VAL A 13 -4.87 -9.93 14.14
N THR A 14 -4.87 -10.16 12.82
CA THR A 14 -4.89 -9.08 11.83
C THR A 14 -6.17 -8.24 11.95
N LEU A 15 -7.34 -8.87 12.13
CA LEU A 15 -8.61 -8.14 12.31
C LEU A 15 -8.62 -7.29 13.59
N LEU A 16 -8.06 -7.79 14.69
CA LEU A 16 -7.88 -7.03 15.93
C LEU A 16 -6.98 -5.81 15.72
N LYS A 17 -5.82 -5.99 15.08
CA LYS A 17 -4.90 -4.89 14.76
C LYS A 17 -5.53 -3.83 13.87
N ILE A 18 -6.30 -4.24 12.85
CA ILE A 18 -7.08 -3.31 11.99
C ILE A 18 -8.13 -2.57 12.81
N LYS A 19 -8.78 -3.23 13.77
CA LYS A 19 -9.76 -2.60 14.67
C LYS A 19 -9.10 -1.57 15.60
N GLU A 20 -7.93 -1.87 16.16
CA GLU A 20 -7.15 -0.94 16.99
C GLU A 20 -6.74 0.32 16.22
N HIS A 21 -6.39 0.17 14.94
CA HIS A 21 -5.99 1.27 14.06
C HIS A 21 -7.15 1.92 13.29
N LYS A 22 -8.41 1.56 13.60
CA LYS A 22 -9.59 1.97 12.82
C LYS A 22 -9.65 3.48 12.57
N THR A 23 -9.42 4.29 13.59
CA THR A 23 -9.50 5.76 13.50
C THR A 23 -8.46 6.32 12.53
N VAL A 24 -7.24 5.78 12.56
CA VAL A 24 -6.14 6.20 11.69
C VAL A 24 -6.39 5.75 10.25
N ILE A 25 -6.86 4.52 10.04
CA ILE A 25 -7.23 3.99 8.72
C ILE A 25 -8.34 4.83 8.10
N GLU A 26 -9.39 5.15 8.86
CA GLU A 26 -10.51 5.97 8.38
C GLU A 26 -10.08 7.41 8.11
N SER A 27 -9.21 7.96 8.94
CA SER A 27 -8.62 9.29 8.73
C SER A 27 -7.77 9.33 7.46
N ALA A 28 -6.84 8.37 7.28
CA ALA A 28 -6.01 8.28 6.09
C ALA A 28 -6.85 8.10 4.82
N ALA A 29 -7.85 7.21 4.86
CA ALA A 29 -8.77 7.01 3.75
C ALA A 29 -9.53 8.28 3.38
N LYS A 30 -9.96 9.06 4.39
CA LYS A 30 -10.61 10.36 4.19
C LYS A 30 -9.65 11.39 3.58
N TYR A 31 -8.43 11.54 4.11
CA TYR A 31 -7.45 12.49 3.60
C TYR A 31 -7.07 12.24 2.15
N PHE A 32 -6.93 10.97 1.78
CA PHE A 32 -6.58 10.56 0.43
C PHE A 32 -7.80 10.25 -0.45
N GLU A 33 -9.02 10.44 0.07
CA GLU A 33 -10.28 10.19 -0.63
C GLU A 33 -10.33 8.83 -1.34
N ILE A 34 -9.93 7.80 -0.63
CA ILE A 34 -9.98 6.42 -1.06
C ILE A 34 -11.04 5.66 -0.26
N ASN A 35 -11.49 4.53 -0.78
CA ASN A 35 -12.43 3.70 -0.05
C ASN A 35 -11.71 3.05 1.17
N PRO A 36 -12.12 3.32 2.42
CA PRO A 36 -11.50 2.73 3.61
C PRO A 36 -11.60 1.20 3.62
N LYS A 37 -12.63 0.63 2.99
CA LYS A 37 -12.79 -0.82 2.82
C LYS A 37 -11.66 -1.43 2.01
N HIS A 38 -11.25 -0.77 0.93
CA HIS A 38 -10.14 -1.25 0.09
C HIS A 38 -8.81 -1.17 0.84
N LEU A 39 -8.59 -0.10 1.60
CA LEU A 39 -7.39 0.03 2.44
C LEU A 39 -7.33 -1.08 3.52
N LYS A 40 -8.44 -1.32 4.24
CA LYS A 40 -8.54 -2.42 5.22
C LYS A 40 -8.29 -3.79 4.58
N ALA A 41 -8.85 -4.05 3.41
CA ALA A 41 -8.65 -5.30 2.68
C ALA A 41 -7.20 -5.51 2.25
N ILE A 42 -6.53 -4.48 1.75
CA ILE A 42 -5.10 -4.57 1.38
C ILE A 42 -4.24 -4.85 2.62
N ILE A 43 -4.47 -4.13 3.73
CA ILE A 43 -3.76 -4.37 4.99
C ILE A 43 -3.99 -5.81 5.46
N TYR A 44 -5.23 -6.29 5.41
CA TYR A 44 -5.56 -7.65 5.83
C TYR A 44 -4.79 -8.70 5.02
N VAL A 45 -4.77 -8.55 3.69
CA VAL A 45 -4.10 -9.49 2.79
C VAL A 45 -2.58 -9.45 2.94
N GLU A 46 -1.97 -8.26 3.08
CA GLU A 46 -0.53 -8.15 3.38
C GLU A 46 -0.17 -8.91 4.66
N ARG A 47 -0.93 -8.68 5.73
CA ARG A 47 -0.62 -9.25 7.05
C ARG A 47 -0.91 -10.75 7.13
N THR A 48 -1.98 -11.24 6.50
CA THR A 48 -2.34 -12.66 6.60
C THR A 48 -1.52 -13.57 5.68
N LEU A 49 -1.06 -13.08 4.53
CA LEU A 49 -0.43 -13.93 3.50
C LEU A 49 1.06 -13.74 3.32
N ASN A 50 1.57 -12.53 3.56
CA ASN A 50 2.97 -12.22 3.30
C ASN A 50 3.81 -12.09 4.57
N TYR A 51 3.19 -11.91 5.75
CA TYR A 51 3.90 -11.45 6.93
C TYR A 51 4.31 -12.52 7.94
N ASN A 52 5.52 -13.08 7.82
CA ASN A 52 6.19 -13.73 8.95
C ASN A 52 6.89 -12.63 9.74
N TRP A 53 6.45 -12.39 10.98
CA TRP A 53 7.01 -11.35 11.86
C TRP A 53 8.51 -11.48 12.15
N GLU A 54 9.09 -12.67 11.93
CA GLU A 54 10.54 -12.93 12.04
C GLU A 54 11.35 -12.22 10.94
N ASP A 55 10.77 -11.99 9.75
CA ASP A 55 11.43 -11.33 8.62
C ASP A 55 11.44 -9.79 8.78
N ASP A 56 10.44 -9.18 9.43
CA ASP A 56 10.33 -7.70 9.61
C ASP A 56 11.48 -7.14 10.48
N ALA A 57 11.97 -7.92 11.45
CA ALA A 57 13.13 -7.58 12.27
C ALA A 57 14.47 -7.67 11.50
N LEU A 58 14.53 -8.48 10.43
CA LEU A 58 15.68 -8.56 9.52
C LEU A 58 15.58 -7.53 8.39
N ASP A 59 14.38 -7.20 7.96
CA ASP A 59 14.10 -6.21 6.92
C ASP A 59 14.54 -4.81 7.31
N ILE A 60 14.51 -4.46 8.60
CA ILE A 60 15.02 -3.18 9.13
C ILE A 60 16.56 -3.09 8.96
N PRO A 61 17.39 -4.00 9.50
CA PRO A 61 18.83 -4.04 9.22
C PRO A 61 19.17 -4.10 7.72
N LEU A 62 18.41 -4.85 6.92
CA LEU A 62 18.59 -4.91 5.48
C LEU A 62 18.27 -3.57 4.80
N ALA A 63 17.21 -2.88 5.23
CA ALA A 63 16.88 -1.55 4.72
C ALA A 63 17.94 -0.51 5.11
N GLU A 64 18.44 -0.56 6.35
CA GLU A 64 19.59 0.24 6.80
C GLU A 64 20.86 -0.08 5.98
N GLY A 65 21.03 -1.34 5.56
CA GLY A 65 22.06 -1.80 4.63
C GLY A 65 21.82 -1.43 3.15
N GLY A 66 20.72 -0.73 2.82
CA GLY A 66 20.41 -0.24 1.47
C GLY A 66 19.52 -1.15 0.61
N PHE A 67 19.00 -2.25 1.16
CA PHE A 67 18.04 -3.12 0.48
C PHE A 67 16.63 -2.50 0.48
N ASN A 68 15.82 -2.82 -0.53
CA ASN A 68 14.47 -2.25 -0.68
C ASN A 68 13.41 -3.07 0.05
N SER A 69 13.54 -3.19 1.36
CA SER A 69 12.66 -3.99 2.22
C SER A 69 11.28 -3.36 2.39
N SER A 70 10.27 -4.20 2.60
CA SER A 70 8.92 -3.80 3.03
C SER A 70 8.96 -3.57 4.54
N ILE A 71 8.37 -2.48 5.04
CA ILE A 71 8.50 -2.11 6.45
C ILE A 71 7.12 -1.79 7.04
N GLY A 72 6.88 -2.29 8.26
CA GLY A 72 5.82 -1.82 9.16
C GLY A 72 4.42 -2.31 8.79
N PHE A 73 3.41 -1.66 9.38
CA PHE A 73 2.03 -2.14 9.44
C PHE A 73 1.40 -2.61 8.12
N CYS A 74 1.61 -1.85 7.04
CA CYS A 74 1.09 -2.07 5.70
C CYS A 74 2.18 -2.54 4.71
N GLN A 75 3.38 -2.89 5.18
CA GLN A 75 4.44 -3.48 4.37
C GLN A 75 4.85 -2.61 3.16
N VAL A 76 4.99 -1.31 3.38
CA VAL A 76 5.41 -0.37 2.33
C VAL A 76 6.92 -0.45 2.14
N LYS A 77 7.38 -0.60 0.89
CA LYS A 77 8.82 -0.63 0.56
C LYS A 77 9.47 0.74 0.72
N MET A 78 10.72 0.79 1.20
CA MET A 78 11.46 2.05 1.40
C MET A 78 11.52 2.93 0.15
N LYS A 79 11.90 2.38 -1.02
CA LYS A 79 11.95 3.13 -2.28
C LYS A 79 10.55 3.58 -2.73
N THR A 80 9.53 2.79 -2.46
CA THR A 80 8.13 3.14 -2.74
C THR A 80 7.69 4.32 -1.87
N ALA A 81 8.05 4.35 -0.59
CA ALA A 81 7.74 5.47 0.30
C ALA A 81 8.37 6.78 -0.19
N TYR A 82 9.67 6.77 -0.51
CA TYR A 82 10.33 7.94 -1.11
C TYR A 82 9.64 8.37 -2.41
N TRP A 83 9.33 7.41 -3.29
CA TRP A 83 8.65 7.69 -4.54
C TRP A 83 7.28 8.34 -4.31
N ILE A 84 6.49 7.85 -3.35
CA ILE A 84 5.20 8.44 -2.95
C ILE A 84 5.38 9.89 -2.51
N GLU A 85 6.37 10.19 -1.65
CA GLU A 85 6.62 11.57 -1.22
C GLU A 85 6.92 12.48 -2.41
N VAL A 86 7.75 12.03 -3.35
CA VAL A 86 8.05 12.81 -4.56
C VAL A 86 6.78 13.01 -5.39
N GLN A 87 6.02 11.95 -5.68
CA GLN A 87 4.84 12.04 -6.54
C GLN A 87 3.69 12.85 -5.94
N LEU A 88 3.56 12.89 -4.61
CA LEU A 88 2.58 13.75 -3.94
C LEU A 88 2.89 15.24 -4.09
N ASN A 89 4.15 15.60 -4.35
CA ASN A 89 4.61 16.99 -4.35
C ASN A 89 5.04 17.50 -5.74
N ASP A 90 5.26 16.61 -6.72
CA ASP A 90 5.66 16.99 -8.08
C ASP A 90 4.46 17.22 -9.01
N SER A 91 4.02 18.47 -9.13
CA SER A 91 2.91 18.85 -10.01
C SER A 91 3.10 18.58 -11.51
N LYS A 92 4.34 18.32 -11.97
CA LYS A 92 4.63 17.98 -13.38
C LYS A 92 4.54 16.49 -13.64
N SER A 93 4.46 15.66 -12.60
CA SER A 93 4.37 14.21 -12.75
C SER A 93 2.99 13.75 -13.23
N ASN A 94 2.97 12.75 -14.11
CA ASN A 94 1.75 12.04 -14.48
C ASN A 94 1.10 11.31 -13.28
N TYR A 95 1.86 11.03 -12.23
CA TYR A 95 1.39 10.39 -10.99
C TYR A 95 0.89 11.38 -9.93
N PHE A 96 1.05 12.68 -10.15
CA PHE A 96 0.59 13.71 -9.20
C PHE A 96 -0.92 13.63 -8.97
N PRO A 97 -1.41 13.34 -7.76
CA PRO A 97 -2.83 13.15 -7.54
C PRO A 97 -3.60 14.47 -7.40
N GLY A 98 -2.90 15.61 -7.30
CA GLY A 98 -3.49 16.94 -7.24
C GLY A 98 -2.97 17.77 -6.06
N LYS A 99 -3.09 19.10 -6.18
CA LYS A 99 -2.52 20.06 -5.21
C LYS A 99 -3.00 19.87 -3.78
N LYS A 100 -4.23 19.38 -3.57
CA LYS A 100 -4.79 19.16 -2.23
C LYS A 100 -4.06 18.09 -1.42
N TYR A 101 -3.34 17.18 -2.07
CA TYR A 101 -2.55 16.14 -1.38
C TYR A 101 -1.07 16.53 -1.21
N SER A 102 -0.65 17.66 -1.78
CA SER A 102 0.71 18.16 -1.67
C SER A 102 1.01 18.56 -0.22
N GLY A 103 2.22 18.28 0.25
CA GLY A 103 2.66 18.55 1.61
C GLY A 103 2.11 17.61 2.69
N LEU A 104 1.16 16.72 2.38
CA LEU A 104 0.65 15.73 3.35
C LEU A 104 1.75 14.76 3.81
N LEU A 105 2.62 14.34 2.88
CA LEU A 105 3.85 13.63 3.19
C LEU A 105 5.02 14.43 2.61
N LYS A 106 5.94 14.86 3.48
CA LYS A 106 7.10 15.68 3.11
C LYS A 106 8.23 14.80 2.59
N VAL A 107 8.80 15.18 1.45
CA VAL A 107 9.99 14.55 0.86
C VAL A 107 11.15 14.57 1.85
N ASN A 108 11.73 13.40 2.10
CA ASN A 108 12.95 13.24 2.87
C ASN A 108 14.00 12.48 2.04
N LYS A 109 15.25 12.97 2.04
CA LYS A 109 16.36 12.35 1.31
C LYS A 109 17.16 11.35 2.15
N SER A 110 16.95 11.31 3.47
CA SER A 110 17.61 10.35 4.36
C SER A 110 16.83 9.04 4.38
N PRO A 111 17.46 7.91 3.98
CA PRO A 111 16.88 6.58 4.12
C PRO A 111 16.44 6.28 5.55
N GLU A 112 17.24 6.66 6.55
CA GLU A 112 16.96 6.43 7.97
C GLU A 112 15.70 7.18 8.42
N ALA A 113 15.51 8.41 7.93
CA ALA A 113 14.30 9.16 8.22
C ALA A 113 13.06 8.55 7.57
N ILE A 114 13.18 7.96 6.37
CA ILE A 114 12.07 7.22 5.73
C ILE A 114 11.76 5.94 6.52
N ILE A 115 12.76 5.16 6.91
CA ILE A 115 12.61 3.95 7.73
C ILE A 115 11.87 4.28 9.03
N LYS A 116 12.29 5.33 9.75
CA LYS A 116 11.61 5.78 10.99
C LYS A 116 10.15 6.15 10.77
N LYS A 117 9.81 6.75 9.64
CA LYS A 117 8.40 7.03 9.30
C LYS A 117 7.64 5.74 9.01
N LEU A 118 8.24 4.78 8.33
CA LEU A 118 7.60 3.50 7.99
C LEU A 118 7.42 2.59 9.21
N GLN A 119 8.28 2.68 10.22
CA GLN A 119 8.12 2.00 11.51
C GLN A 119 7.00 2.59 12.37
N ASN A 120 6.52 3.80 12.08
CA ASN A 120 5.35 4.38 12.74
C ASN A 120 4.08 3.91 12.02
N ASP A 121 3.28 3.08 12.68
CA ASP A 121 2.06 2.50 12.09
C ASP A 121 1.12 3.55 11.49
N SER A 122 0.96 4.70 12.15
CA SER A 122 0.09 5.75 11.65
C SER A 122 0.59 6.34 10.34
N LEU A 123 1.88 6.66 10.26
CA LEU A 123 2.48 7.14 9.01
C LEU A 123 2.48 6.05 7.95
N ASN A 124 2.77 4.79 8.30
CA ASN A 124 2.76 3.66 7.38
C ASN A 124 1.38 3.49 6.70
N ILE A 125 0.30 3.60 7.47
CA ILE A 125 -1.08 3.61 6.96
C ILE A 125 -1.32 4.80 6.01
N TYR A 126 -0.79 5.98 6.32
CA TYR A 126 -0.87 7.14 5.41
C TYR A 126 -0.09 6.92 4.11
N TYR A 127 1.07 6.28 4.13
CA TYR A 127 1.79 5.90 2.90
C TYR A 127 0.98 4.92 2.05
N ALA A 128 0.39 3.89 2.66
CA ALA A 128 -0.46 2.95 1.95
C ALA A 128 -1.65 3.67 1.29
N ALA A 129 -2.35 4.54 2.04
CA ALA A 129 -3.46 5.33 1.52
C ALA A 129 -3.06 6.29 0.39
N ALA A 130 -1.93 6.99 0.55
CA ALA A 130 -1.35 7.85 -0.48
C ALA A 130 -1.03 7.07 -1.76
N TYR A 131 -0.50 5.85 -1.62
CA TYR A 131 -0.13 5.03 -2.76
C TYR A 131 -1.34 4.62 -3.59
N LEU A 132 -2.41 4.18 -2.92
CA LEU A 132 -3.68 3.87 -3.57
C LEU A 132 -4.25 5.09 -4.29
N ARG A 133 -4.17 6.27 -3.67
CA ARG A 133 -4.65 7.49 -4.32
C ARG A 133 -3.85 7.83 -5.57
N ILE A 134 -2.53 7.67 -5.54
CA ILE A 134 -1.66 7.88 -6.71
C ILE A 134 -2.04 6.91 -7.85
N MET A 135 -2.24 5.62 -7.54
CA MET A 135 -2.67 4.62 -8.53
C MET A 135 -3.99 5.02 -9.17
N GLN A 136 -5.01 5.31 -8.36
CA GLN A 136 -6.33 5.70 -8.85
C GLN A 136 -6.28 6.98 -9.68
N SER A 137 -5.48 7.97 -9.26
CA SER A 137 -5.31 9.22 -10.01
C SER A 137 -4.65 8.99 -11.36
N ARG A 138 -3.61 8.15 -11.41
CA ARG A 138 -2.90 7.82 -12.64
C ARG A 138 -3.80 7.10 -13.65
N TRP A 139 -4.66 6.20 -13.18
CA TRP A 139 -5.62 5.45 -13.99
C TRP A 139 -6.78 6.32 -14.46
N SER A 140 -7.31 7.19 -13.59
CA SER A 140 -8.37 8.14 -13.94
C SER A 140 -7.92 9.15 -14.99
N LYS A 141 -6.66 9.65 -14.92
CA LYS A 141 -6.06 10.50 -15.99
C LYS A 141 -5.97 9.81 -17.35
N ALA A 142 -5.98 8.48 -17.39
CA ALA A 142 -5.98 7.68 -18.61
C ALA A 142 -7.39 7.21 -19.03
N ASN A 143 -8.45 7.78 -18.45
CA ASN A 143 -9.85 7.38 -18.69
C ASN A 143 -10.13 5.91 -18.36
N SER A 144 -9.41 5.33 -17.39
CA SER A 144 -9.54 3.93 -16.96
C SER A 144 -9.66 3.84 -15.44
N SER A 145 -10.66 4.49 -14.82
CA SER A 145 -10.78 4.53 -13.36
C SER A 145 -10.81 3.13 -12.72
N ILE A 146 -10.10 2.99 -11.60
CA ILE A 146 -10.00 1.78 -10.77
C ILE A 146 -10.48 2.03 -9.34
N ASP A 147 -11.21 3.12 -9.11
CA ASP A 147 -11.61 3.57 -7.77
C ASP A 147 -12.44 2.50 -7.03
N ASN A 148 -13.26 1.74 -7.79
CA ASN A 148 -14.12 0.66 -7.31
C ASN A 148 -13.60 -0.74 -7.69
N LYS A 149 -12.30 -0.89 -7.95
CA LYS A 149 -11.67 -2.16 -8.37
C LYS A 149 -10.62 -2.62 -7.35
N PRO A 150 -11.04 -3.09 -6.15
CA PRO A 150 -10.11 -3.49 -5.09
C PRO A 150 -9.11 -4.57 -5.54
N GLU A 151 -9.51 -5.47 -6.44
CA GLU A 151 -8.66 -6.50 -7.03
C GLU A 151 -7.51 -5.93 -7.86
N ILE A 152 -7.74 -4.82 -8.55
CA ILE A 152 -6.72 -4.15 -9.35
C ILE A 152 -5.81 -3.31 -8.46
N LEU A 153 -6.38 -2.64 -7.46
CA LEU A 153 -5.62 -1.90 -6.45
C LEU A 153 -4.67 -2.83 -5.68
N GLY A 154 -5.14 -4.00 -5.24
CA GLY A 154 -4.30 -5.00 -4.59
C GLY A 154 -3.20 -5.54 -5.51
N THR A 155 -3.51 -5.79 -6.79
CA THR A 155 -2.48 -6.18 -7.76
C THR A 155 -1.40 -5.11 -7.90
N LEU A 156 -1.77 -3.85 -8.10
CA LEU A 156 -0.80 -2.76 -8.23
C LEU A 156 0.00 -2.51 -6.94
N TYR A 157 -0.62 -2.68 -5.78
CA TYR A 157 0.05 -2.56 -4.49
C TYR A 157 1.15 -3.60 -4.32
N SER A 158 0.84 -4.87 -4.60
CA SER A 158 1.80 -5.97 -4.49
C SER A 158 2.89 -5.95 -5.57
N THR A 159 2.54 -5.64 -6.82
CA THR A 159 3.49 -5.67 -7.95
C THR A 159 4.24 -4.36 -8.18
N GLY A 160 3.76 -3.26 -7.59
CA GLY A 160 4.18 -1.90 -7.92
C GLY A 160 3.66 -1.42 -9.30
N LEU A 161 3.97 -0.15 -9.60
CA LEU A 161 3.55 0.55 -10.83
C LEU A 161 4.53 0.39 -12.02
N PHE A 162 5.67 -0.27 -11.79
CA PHE A 162 6.71 -0.45 -12.79
C PHE A 162 7.03 -1.94 -12.95
N ASN A 163 7.35 -2.34 -14.18
CA ASN A 163 7.91 -3.64 -14.49
C ASN A 163 9.38 -3.71 -14.02
N ILE A 164 9.95 -4.91 -14.03
CA ILE A 164 11.35 -5.15 -13.65
C ILE A 164 12.32 -4.38 -14.57
N ASP A 165 11.95 -4.20 -15.84
CA ASP A 165 12.71 -3.41 -16.83
C ASP A 165 12.58 -1.88 -16.65
N GLY A 166 11.85 -1.44 -15.61
CA GLY A 166 11.59 -0.03 -15.32
C GLY A 166 10.49 0.61 -16.15
N SER A 167 9.87 -0.13 -17.09
CA SER A 167 8.73 0.39 -17.85
C SER A 167 7.48 0.52 -16.97
N GLU A 168 6.68 1.56 -17.21
CA GLU A 168 5.42 1.76 -16.50
C GLU A 168 4.42 0.63 -16.83
N ARG A 169 3.75 0.10 -15.80
CA ARG A 169 2.52 -0.68 -15.96
C ARG A 169 1.40 0.26 -16.38
N LYS A 170 1.27 0.46 -17.69
CA LYS A 170 0.32 1.45 -18.25
C LYS A 170 -1.12 1.13 -17.83
N PRO A 171 -1.93 2.16 -17.53
CA PRO A 171 -3.38 1.99 -17.42
C PRO A 171 -3.97 1.37 -18.68
N ARG A 172 -4.94 0.48 -18.50
CA ARG A 172 -5.67 -0.21 -19.58
C ARG A 172 -7.13 -0.32 -19.17
N ASN A 173 -8.03 -0.40 -20.16
CA ASN A 173 -9.48 -0.50 -19.92
C ASN A 173 -9.89 -1.77 -19.17
N ASN A 174 -9.14 -2.87 -19.36
CA ASN A 174 -9.39 -4.14 -18.69
C ASN A 174 -8.08 -4.66 -18.05
N PRO A 175 -7.66 -4.09 -16.92
CA PRO A 175 -6.46 -4.54 -16.24
C PRO A 175 -6.69 -5.93 -15.63
N GLU A 176 -5.68 -6.78 -15.65
CA GLU A 176 -5.74 -8.13 -15.08
C GLU A 176 -5.40 -8.11 -13.59
N THR A 177 -6.03 -9.01 -12.84
CA THR A 177 -5.75 -9.21 -11.41
C THR A 177 -4.86 -10.41 -11.17
N ASN A 178 -3.89 -10.27 -10.27
CA ASN A 178 -3.04 -11.36 -9.78
C ASN A 178 -3.68 -12.08 -8.56
N SER A 179 -3.00 -13.11 -8.03
CA SER A 179 -3.48 -13.86 -6.87
C SER A 179 -3.69 -12.99 -5.62
N PHE A 180 -2.81 -12.00 -5.38
CA PHE A 180 -2.95 -11.05 -4.28
C PHE A 180 -4.22 -10.20 -4.43
N GLY A 181 -4.43 -9.64 -5.62
CA GLY A 181 -5.60 -8.82 -5.95
C GLY A 181 -6.92 -9.57 -5.76
N LYS A 182 -7.02 -10.82 -6.22
CA LYS A 182 -8.20 -11.67 -5.99
C LYS A 182 -8.53 -11.79 -4.50
N LYS A 183 -7.52 -12.02 -3.67
CA LYS A 183 -7.69 -12.11 -2.21
C LYS A 183 -8.07 -10.77 -1.57
N VAL A 184 -7.61 -9.64 -2.12
CA VAL A 184 -8.08 -8.31 -1.67
C VAL A 184 -9.57 -8.13 -1.95
N LEU A 185 -10.06 -8.60 -3.10
CA LEU A 185 -11.49 -8.59 -3.39
C LEU A 185 -12.28 -9.49 -2.44
N GLU A 186 -11.79 -10.69 -2.15
CA GLU A 186 -12.40 -11.60 -1.16
C GLU A 186 -12.43 -10.96 0.24
N ALA A 187 -11.31 -10.40 0.69
CA ALA A 187 -11.17 -9.76 2.00
C ALA A 187 -12.06 -8.51 2.17
N CYS A 188 -12.51 -7.89 1.08
CA CYS A 188 -13.53 -6.85 1.17
C CYS A 188 -14.82 -7.37 1.83
N GLY A 189 -15.13 -8.66 1.77
CA GLY A 189 -16.27 -9.29 2.47
C GLY A 189 -16.23 -9.15 4.00
N GLU A 190 -15.02 -9.06 4.57
CA GLU A 190 -14.80 -8.97 6.03
C GLU A 190 -15.10 -7.58 6.60
N PHE A 191 -15.16 -6.56 5.74
CA PHE A 191 -15.30 -5.17 6.14
C PHE A 191 -16.64 -4.61 5.68
N LYS A 192 -17.52 -4.34 6.64
CA LYS A 192 -18.81 -3.66 6.44
C LYS A 192 -18.66 -2.14 6.47
#